data_AF-A0A704QYM4-F1
#
_entry.id   AF-A0A704QYM4-F1
#
_cell.length_a   1.000
_cell.length_b   1.000
_cell.length_c   1.000
_cell.angle_alpha   90.00
_cell.angle_beta   90.00
_cell.angle_gamma   90.00
#
_symmetry.space_group_name_H-M   'P 1'
#
loop_
_entity.id
_entity.type
_entity.pdbx_description
1 polymer ?
#
loop_
_entity_poly.entity_id
_entity_poly.type
_entity_poly.pdbx_seq_one_letter_code
_entity_poly.pdbx_strand_id
1 'polypeptide(L)'
;ITPEHYRHVLEVARVKDPGLAAALELARLMGLRSQEAVQSVQSLKTWKQAVERGDTRLTVVFGTKGGRPRETVILDSGAVKKTLDNALAVAESRNDRLIDKPDLKSAMDYWHNQAVRIGLTGAYSPHSLRYAWAQDAIRHYLAQGFSRICCHRL
;
A
#
# COMPACT_ATOMS: atom_id res chain seq x y z
N ILE A 1 -8.01 -10.22 3.29
CA ILE A 1 -9.25 -9.40 3.36
C ILE A 1 -10.12 -9.74 2.16
N THR A 2 -11.45 -9.78 2.31
CA THR A 2 -12.35 -9.96 1.15
C THR A 2 -12.50 -8.65 0.36
N PRO A 3 -12.85 -8.68 -0.93
CA PRO A 3 -13.10 -7.46 -1.71
C PRO A 3 -14.18 -6.56 -1.11
N GLU A 4 -15.24 -7.14 -0.55
CA GLU A 4 -16.37 -6.45 0.07
C GLU A 4 -15.91 -5.71 1.32
N HIS A 5 -15.18 -6.40 2.21
CA HIS A 5 -14.67 -5.80 3.44
C HIS A 5 -13.64 -4.72 3.13
N TYR A 6 -12.80 -4.93 2.12
CA TYR A 6 -11.85 -3.92 1.67
C TYR A 6 -12.54 -2.65 1.17
N ARG A 7 -13.59 -2.77 0.34
CA ARG A 7 -14.37 -1.62 -0.14
C ARG A 7 -14.99 -0.84 1.02
N HIS A 8 -15.63 -1.54 1.95
CA HIS A 8 -16.22 -0.93 3.14
C HIS A 8 -15.17 -0.17 3.98
N VAL A 9 -14.06 -0.82 4.33
CA VAL A 9 -12.95 -0.22 5.07
C VAL A 9 -12.42 1.03 4.37
N LEU A 10 -12.28 0.98 3.05
CA LEU A 10 -11.75 2.08 2.26
C LEU A 10 -12.72 3.27 2.23
N GLU A 11 -14.03 3.02 2.08
CA GLU A 11 -15.05 4.08 2.16
C GLU A 11 -15.05 4.78 3.52
N VAL A 12 -15.01 4.00 4.61
CA VAL A 12 -14.91 4.54 5.97
C VAL A 12 -13.62 5.35 6.14
N ALA A 13 -12.49 4.85 5.63
CA ALA A 13 -11.22 5.57 5.67
C ALA A 13 -11.29 6.91 4.91
N ARG A 14 -11.93 6.95 3.73
CA ARG A 14 -12.06 8.19 2.92
C ARG A 14 -12.85 9.27 3.65
N VAL A 15 -13.94 8.90 4.30
CA VAL A 15 -14.74 9.83 5.12
C VAL A 15 -13.95 10.31 6.32
N LYS A 16 -13.15 9.43 6.93
CA LYS A 16 -12.40 9.74 8.14
C LYS A 16 -11.20 10.63 7.88
N ASP A 17 -10.37 10.24 6.92
CA ASP A 17 -9.09 10.85 6.63
C ASP A 17 -8.60 10.42 5.23
N PRO A 18 -8.59 11.33 4.23
CA PRO A 18 -8.15 11.00 2.88
C PRO A 18 -6.69 10.52 2.80
N GLY A 19 -5.83 10.94 3.72
CA GLY A 19 -4.44 10.47 3.77
C GLY A 19 -4.30 9.06 4.30
N LEU A 20 -5.13 8.67 5.27
CA LEU A 20 -5.27 7.28 5.70
C LEU A 20 -5.78 6.41 4.55
N ALA A 21 -6.80 6.88 3.83
CA ALA A 21 -7.34 6.16 2.68
C ALA A 21 -6.29 5.96 1.58
N ALA A 22 -5.54 7.00 1.23
CA ALA A 22 -4.46 6.91 0.24
C ALA A 22 -3.38 5.89 0.66
N ALA A 23 -2.93 5.93 1.91
CA ALA A 23 -1.96 4.96 2.43
C ALA A 23 -2.51 3.52 2.43
N LEU A 24 -3.80 3.35 2.70
CA LEU A 24 -4.49 2.05 2.69
C LEU A 24 -4.65 1.48 1.27
N GLU A 25 -4.97 2.32 0.29
CA GLU A 25 -4.98 1.93 -1.12
C GLU A 25 -3.60 1.48 -1.61
N LEU A 26 -2.55 2.26 -1.32
CA LEU A 26 -1.17 1.89 -1.64
C LEU A 26 -0.78 0.56 -0.99
N ALA A 27 -1.14 0.36 0.28
CA ALA A 27 -0.88 -0.89 0.98
C ALA A 27 -1.54 -2.11 0.30
N ARG A 28 -2.77 -1.95 -0.18
CA ARG A 28 -3.51 -3.01 -0.87
C ARG A 28 -3.00 -3.29 -2.28
N LEU A 29 -2.64 -2.27 -3.04
CA LEU A 29 -2.23 -2.41 -4.45
C LEU A 29 -0.78 -2.84 -4.61
N MET A 30 0.09 -2.50 -3.65
CA MET A 30 1.53 -2.76 -3.73
C MET A 30 2.02 -3.75 -2.67
N GLY A 31 1.13 -4.26 -1.82
CA GLY A 31 1.46 -5.21 -0.76
C GLY A 31 2.37 -4.62 0.32
N LEU A 32 2.22 -3.32 0.62
CA LEU A 32 3.07 -2.63 1.60
C LEU A 32 2.76 -3.13 3.02
N ARG A 33 3.80 -3.22 3.85
CA ARG A 33 3.65 -3.37 5.31
C ARG A 33 3.17 -2.05 5.91
N SER A 34 2.62 -2.08 7.13
CA SER A 34 2.11 -0.88 7.82
C SER A 34 3.12 0.28 7.79
N GLN A 35 4.38 0.02 8.15
CA GLN A 35 5.41 1.06 8.16
C GLN A 35 5.83 1.52 6.75
N GLU A 36 5.83 0.63 5.76
CA GLU A 36 6.08 0.97 4.36
C GLU A 36 4.95 1.87 3.83
N ALA A 37 3.69 1.59 4.20
CA ALA A 37 2.53 2.40 3.84
C ALA A 37 2.55 3.79 4.50
N VAL A 38 2.85 3.86 5.79
CA VAL A 38 2.97 5.12 6.54
C VAL A 38 4.07 6.02 5.97
N GLN A 39 5.17 5.43 5.51
CA GLN A 39 6.31 6.17 4.95
C GLN A 39 6.29 6.30 3.42
N SER A 40 5.24 5.79 2.75
CA SER A 40 5.14 5.75 1.29
C SER A 40 5.24 7.12 0.62
N VAL A 41 4.87 8.19 1.33
CA VAL A 41 4.94 9.57 0.86
C VAL A 41 6.33 9.94 0.32
N GLN A 42 7.38 9.37 0.91
CA GLN A 42 8.79 9.61 0.53
C GLN A 42 9.16 9.03 -0.84
N SER A 43 8.36 8.10 -1.38
CA SER A 43 8.63 7.44 -2.66
C SER A 43 7.62 7.74 -3.75
N LEU A 44 6.54 8.49 -3.47
CA LEU A 44 5.43 8.67 -4.42
C LEU A 44 5.88 9.23 -5.77
N LYS A 45 6.72 10.28 -5.77
CA LYS A 45 7.23 10.91 -7.01
C LYS A 45 8.06 9.92 -7.83
N THR A 46 8.96 9.19 -7.18
CA THR A 46 9.81 8.16 -7.82
C THR A 46 8.97 7.02 -8.38
N TRP A 47 7.98 6.53 -7.61
CA TRP A 47 7.09 5.47 -8.05
C TRP A 47 6.21 5.91 -9.23
N LYS A 48 5.72 7.16 -9.22
CA LYS A 48 4.96 7.72 -10.35
C LYS A 48 5.80 7.74 -11.62
N GLN A 49 7.03 8.25 -11.56
CA GLN A 49 7.94 8.27 -12.70
C GLN A 49 8.24 6.86 -13.24
N ALA A 50 8.45 5.89 -12.36
CA ALA A 50 8.67 4.49 -12.75
C ALA A 50 7.44 3.90 -13.47
N VAL A 51 6.23 4.15 -12.95
CA VAL A 51 4.98 3.73 -13.61
C VAL A 51 4.81 4.40 -14.98
N GLU A 52 5.11 5.69 -15.08
CA GLU A 52 5.01 6.45 -16.35
C GLU A 52 6.02 6.00 -17.40
N ARG A 53 7.19 5.52 -16.97
CA ARG A 53 8.19 4.89 -17.84
C ARG A 53 7.75 3.50 -18.33
N GLY A 54 6.74 2.90 -17.70
CA GLY A 54 6.28 1.55 -18.01
C GLY A 54 7.04 0.46 -17.26
N ASP A 55 7.70 0.79 -16.14
CA ASP A 55 8.34 -0.20 -15.29
C ASP A 55 7.28 -1.20 -14.78
N THR A 56 7.65 -2.48 -14.68
CA THR A 56 6.76 -3.54 -14.18
C THR A 56 6.93 -3.79 -12.68
N ARG A 57 7.90 -3.12 -12.05
CA ARG A 57 8.26 -3.26 -10.64
C ARG A 57 8.59 -1.91 -10.02
N LEU A 58 8.38 -1.81 -8.71
CA LEU A 58 8.71 -0.64 -7.92
C LEU A 58 9.60 -1.04 -6.74
N THR A 59 10.64 -0.26 -6.50
CA THR A 59 11.53 -0.43 -5.34
C THR A 59 10.92 0.25 -4.12
N VAL A 60 10.70 -0.52 -3.05
CA VAL A 60 10.29 -0.01 -1.73
C VAL A 60 11.53 0.08 -0.85
N VAL A 61 11.87 1.31 -0.46
CA VAL A 61 13.07 1.61 0.36
C VAL A 61 12.69 1.94 1.80
N PHE A 62 11.72 2.83 1.99
CA PHE A 62 11.33 3.33 3.32
C PHE A 62 10.40 2.38 4.07
N GLY A 63 10.63 2.25 5.38
CA GLY A 63 9.84 1.39 6.26
C GLY A 63 10.09 -0.12 6.12
N THR A 64 11.07 -0.49 5.31
CA THR A 64 11.52 -1.88 5.18
C THR A 64 12.19 -2.39 6.45
N LYS A 65 12.02 -3.68 6.75
CA LYS A 65 12.70 -4.32 7.89
C LYS A 65 14.20 -4.35 7.65
N GLY A 66 14.98 -3.77 8.57
CA GLY A 66 16.44 -3.74 8.47
C GLY A 66 16.99 -2.81 7.39
N GLY A 67 16.16 -1.92 6.83
CA GLY A 67 16.57 -0.95 5.81
C GLY A 67 16.91 -1.56 4.45
N ARG A 68 16.58 -2.84 4.23
CA ARG A 68 16.89 -3.52 2.97
C ARG A 68 15.79 -3.22 1.95
N PRO A 69 16.12 -2.54 0.82
CA PRO A 69 15.16 -2.31 -0.24
C PRO A 69 14.58 -3.63 -0.75
N ARG A 70 13.33 -3.60 -1.17
CA ARG A 70 12.69 -4.75 -1.83
C ARG A 70 11.90 -4.30 -3.04
N GLU A 71 11.77 -5.20 -4.00
CA GLU A 71 10.90 -4.99 -5.14
C GLU A 71 9.45 -5.37 -4.83
N THR A 72 8.51 -4.70 -5.51
CA THR A 72 7.12 -5.10 -5.60
C THR A 72 6.66 -5.03 -7.06
N VAL A 73 5.90 -6.04 -7.50
CA VAL A 73 5.42 -6.10 -8.89
C VAL A 73 4.16 -5.25 -9.05
N ILE A 74 4.06 -4.56 -10.18
CA ILE A 74 2.90 -3.77 -10.56
C ILE A 74 1.89 -4.69 -11.23
N LEU A 75 0.82 -5.03 -10.51
CA LEU A 75 -0.23 -5.93 -11.02
C LEU A 75 -1.23 -5.21 -11.94
N ASP A 76 -1.48 -3.92 -11.66
CA ASP A 76 -2.37 -3.05 -12.42
C ASP A 76 -1.75 -1.65 -12.45
N SER A 77 -1.13 -1.29 -13.57
CA SER A 77 -0.43 0.00 -13.73
C SER A 77 -1.40 1.18 -13.70
N GLY A 78 -2.63 1.01 -14.22
CA GLY A 78 -3.65 2.05 -14.23
C GLY A 78 -4.15 2.36 -12.82
N ALA A 79 -4.49 1.33 -12.05
CA ALA A 79 -4.89 1.48 -10.65
C ALA A 79 -3.78 2.08 -9.80
N VAL A 80 -2.54 1.57 -9.94
CA VAL A 80 -1.39 2.10 -9.18
C VAL A 80 -1.13 3.56 -9.53
N LYS A 81 -1.13 3.94 -10.81
CA LYS A 81 -0.96 5.35 -11.23
C LYS A 81 -2.03 6.26 -10.60
N LYS A 82 -3.29 5.87 -10.69
CA LYS A 82 -4.41 6.63 -10.12
C LYS A 82 -4.28 6.83 -8.62
N THR A 83 -3.90 5.78 -7.89
CA THR A 83 -3.70 5.87 -6.44
C THR A 83 -2.48 6.73 -6.09
N LEU A 84 -1.39 6.68 -6.87
CA LEU A 84 -0.21 7.54 -6.70
C LEU A 84 -0.56 9.02 -6.92
N ASP A 85 -1.33 9.34 -7.96
CA ASP A 85 -1.78 10.70 -8.24
C ASP A 85 -2.65 11.26 -7.11
N ASN A 86 -3.60 10.46 -6.61
CA ASN A 86 -4.41 10.84 -5.46
C ASN A 86 -3.56 11.03 -4.19
N ALA A 87 -2.62 10.13 -3.93
CA ALA A 87 -1.73 10.21 -2.77
C ALA A 87 -0.85 11.47 -2.81
N LEU A 88 -0.33 11.83 -3.99
CA LEU A 88 0.44 13.06 -4.20
C LEU A 88 -0.41 14.31 -3.92
N ALA A 89 -1.62 14.38 -4.48
CA ALA A 89 -2.52 15.51 -4.25
C ALA A 89 -2.87 15.69 -2.76
N VAL A 90 -3.12 14.57 -2.05
CA VAL A 90 -3.36 14.61 -0.60
C VAL A 90 -2.11 15.07 0.16
N ALA A 91 -0.93 14.59 -0.20
CA ALA A 91 0.32 14.96 0.46
C ALA A 91 0.65 16.46 0.26
N GLU A 92 0.45 17.00 -0.94
CA GLU A 92 0.66 18.42 -1.25
C GLU A 92 -0.22 19.33 -0.38
N SER A 93 -1.46 18.93 -0.12
CA SER A 93 -2.37 19.66 0.79
C SER A 93 -2.00 19.56 2.28
N ARG A 94 -0.98 18.75 2.63
CA ARG A 94 -0.67 18.31 4.01
C ARG A 94 0.82 18.28 4.31
N ASN A 95 1.57 19.29 3.86
CA ASN A 95 3.00 19.43 4.15
C ASN A 95 3.81 18.18 3.77
N ASP A 96 3.54 17.59 2.61
CA ASP A 96 4.17 16.38 2.10
C ASP A 96 4.00 15.15 3.01
N ARG A 97 2.84 15.02 3.65
CA ARG A 97 2.50 13.88 4.52
C ARG A 97 1.13 13.29 4.20
N LEU A 98 1.07 11.96 4.11
CA LEU A 98 -0.21 11.26 4.06
C LEU A 98 -0.86 11.23 5.45
N ILE A 99 -0.09 10.83 6.46
CA ILE A 99 -0.50 10.85 7.86
C ILE A 99 0.26 11.98 8.53
N ASP A 100 -0.40 13.12 8.73
CA ASP A 100 0.22 14.29 9.33
C ASP A 100 0.34 14.14 10.86
N LYS A 101 1.46 13.54 11.27
CA LYS A 101 1.88 13.36 12.66
C LYS A 101 3.32 13.82 12.81
N PRO A 102 3.70 14.34 14.00
CA PRO A 102 4.99 14.99 14.20
C PRO A 102 6.19 14.06 13.97
N ASP A 103 6.01 12.77 14.25
CA ASP A 103 7.06 11.76 14.15
C ASP A 103 6.50 10.40 13.69
N LEU A 104 7.40 9.48 13.32
CA LEU A 104 7.04 8.15 12.82
C LEU A 104 6.29 7.30 13.85
N LYS A 105 6.63 7.39 15.14
CA LYS A 105 5.95 6.63 16.20
C LYS A 105 4.50 7.08 16.29
N SER A 106 4.26 8.38 16.35
CA SER A 106 2.92 8.99 16.35
C SER A 106 2.13 8.64 15.08
N ALA A 107 2.78 8.61 13.92
CA ALA A 107 2.15 8.20 12.66
C ALA A 107 1.75 6.72 12.65
N MET A 108 2.62 5.86 13.18
CA MET A 108 2.36 4.42 13.33
C MET A 108 1.24 4.17 14.33
N ASP A 109 1.24 4.83 15.49
CA ASP A 109 0.18 4.71 16.49
C ASP A 109 -1.16 5.17 15.89
N TYR A 110 -1.17 6.27 15.14
CA TYR A 110 -2.35 6.71 14.40
C TYR A 110 -2.83 5.65 13.41
N TRP A 111 -1.94 5.09 12.57
CA TRP A 111 -2.28 4.03 11.62
C TRP A 111 -2.93 2.82 12.31
N HIS A 112 -2.33 2.31 13.39
CA HIS A 112 -2.84 1.12 14.09
C HIS A 112 -4.20 1.41 14.74
N ASN A 113 -4.34 2.55 15.41
CA ASN A 113 -5.59 2.96 16.04
C ASN A 113 -6.71 3.16 15.02
N GLN A 114 -6.42 3.84 13.90
CA GLN A 114 -7.43 4.03 12.86
C GLN A 114 -7.76 2.71 12.16
N ALA A 115 -6.78 1.86 11.86
CA ALA A 115 -7.02 0.54 11.28
C ALA A 115 -8.03 -0.27 12.11
N VAL A 116 -7.88 -0.29 13.44
CA VAL A 116 -8.85 -0.93 14.32
C VAL A 116 -10.23 -0.29 14.20
N ARG A 117 -10.30 1.05 14.23
CA ARG A 117 -11.56 1.80 14.16
C ARG A 117 -12.32 1.64 12.85
N ILE A 118 -11.61 1.46 11.73
CA ILE A 118 -12.22 1.26 10.41
C ILE A 118 -12.52 -0.22 10.11
N GLY A 119 -12.30 -1.13 11.07
CA GLY A 119 -12.66 -2.55 10.93
C GLY A 119 -11.55 -3.46 10.41
N LEU A 120 -10.29 -3.01 10.38
CA LEU A 120 -9.13 -3.87 10.14
C LEU A 120 -8.65 -4.53 11.44
N THR A 121 -9.45 -5.47 11.95
CA THR A 121 -9.21 -6.19 13.22
C THR A 121 -9.23 -7.70 13.04
N GLY A 122 -8.62 -8.43 13.97
CA GLY A 122 -8.61 -9.90 13.96
C GLY A 122 -8.11 -10.48 12.64
N ALA A 123 -8.93 -11.32 11.99
CA ALA A 123 -8.63 -11.92 10.69
C ALA A 123 -8.41 -10.90 9.56
N TYR A 124 -8.91 -9.68 9.71
CA TYR A 124 -8.75 -8.58 8.75
C TYR A 124 -7.79 -7.50 9.24
N SER A 125 -6.82 -7.83 10.09
CA SER A 125 -5.75 -6.90 10.50
C SER A 125 -5.06 -6.21 9.29
N PRO A 126 -4.31 -5.12 9.49
CA PRO A 126 -3.59 -4.44 8.39
C PRO A 126 -2.73 -5.37 7.52
N HIS A 127 -2.21 -6.45 8.11
CA HIS A 127 -1.42 -7.44 7.38
C HIS A 127 -2.24 -8.21 6.34
N SER A 128 -3.55 -8.31 6.52
CA SER A 128 -4.47 -8.96 5.59
C SER A 128 -4.59 -8.24 4.24
N LEU A 129 -4.25 -6.94 4.17
CA LEU A 129 -4.13 -6.18 2.90
C LEU A 129 -2.96 -6.72 2.07
N ARG A 130 -1.81 -6.93 2.72
CA ARG A 130 -0.61 -7.52 2.11
C ARG A 130 -0.86 -8.95 1.65
N TYR A 131 -1.58 -9.75 2.44
CA TYR A 131 -1.92 -11.11 2.02
C TYR A 131 -2.87 -11.14 0.82
N ALA A 132 -3.83 -10.22 0.75
CA ALA A 132 -4.68 -10.11 -0.44
C ALA A 132 -3.86 -9.75 -1.69
N TRP A 133 -2.93 -8.80 -1.57
CA TRP A 133 -1.97 -8.51 -2.64
C TRP A 133 -1.13 -9.72 -3.04
N ALA A 134 -0.59 -10.47 -2.08
CA ALA A 134 0.22 -11.65 -2.37
C ALA A 134 -0.59 -12.73 -3.12
N GLN A 135 -1.86 -12.91 -2.76
CA GLN A 135 -2.77 -13.80 -3.49
C GLN A 135 -3.00 -13.33 -4.93
N ASP A 136 -3.16 -12.01 -5.15
CA ASP A 136 -3.27 -11.43 -6.49
C ASP A 136 -1.99 -11.65 -7.31
N ALA A 137 -0.83 -11.42 -6.70
CA ALA A 137 0.47 -11.65 -7.35
C ALA A 137 0.66 -13.12 -7.73
N ILE A 138 0.29 -14.07 -6.85
CA ILE A 138 0.32 -15.49 -7.17
C ILE A 138 -0.58 -15.81 -8.37
N ARG A 139 -1.80 -15.28 -8.40
CA ARG A 139 -2.72 -15.46 -9.54
C ARG A 139 -2.15 -14.90 -10.84
N HIS A 140 -1.53 -13.72 -10.77
CA HIS A 140 -0.88 -13.09 -11.91
C HIS A 140 0.24 -13.96 -12.50
N TYR A 141 1.10 -14.53 -11.66
CA TYR A 141 2.15 -15.45 -12.12
C TYR A 141 1.61 -16.78 -12.65
N LEU A 142 0.60 -17.35 -11.99
CA LEU A 142 -0.04 -18.59 -12.47
C LEU A 142 -0.66 -18.39 -13.87
N ALA A 143 -1.27 -17.23 -14.12
CA ALA A 143 -1.82 -16.90 -15.44
C ALA A 143 -0.75 -16.78 -16.54
N GLN A 144 0.51 -16.52 -16.17
CA GLN A 144 1.66 -16.51 -17.08
C GLN A 144 2.34 -17.89 -17.23
N GLY A 145 1.78 -18.94 -16.62
CA GLY A 145 2.29 -20.31 -16.72
C GLY A 145 3.37 -20.69 -15.70
N PHE A 146 3.65 -19.83 -14.71
CA PHE A 146 4.60 -20.17 -13.64
C PHE A 146 3.98 -21.16 -12.65
N SER A 147 4.79 -22.08 -12.10
CA SER A 147 4.33 -23.02 -11.06
C SER A 147 4.24 -22.36 -9.68
N ARG A 148 3.41 -22.91 -8.78
CA ARG A 148 3.28 -22.42 -7.39
C ARG A 148 4.59 -22.45 -6.60
N ILE A 149 5.51 -23.35 -6.95
CA ILE A 149 6.83 -23.50 -6.29
C ILE A 149 7.73 -22.30 -6.61
N CYS A 150 7.74 -21.82 -7.86
CA CYS A 150 8.47 -20.61 -8.23
C CYS A 150 7.90 -19.36 -7.54
N CYS A 151 6.59 -19.33 -7.30
CA CYS A 151 5.90 -18.17 -6.76
C CYS A 151 6.11 -17.93 -5.25
N HIS A 152 6.61 -18.92 -4.50
CA HIS A 152 6.92 -18.80 -3.06
C HIS A 152 8.33 -18.28 -2.75
N ARG A 153 9.21 -18.19 -3.77
CA ARG A 153 10.60 -17.74 -3.63
C ARG A 153 10.83 -16.26 -3.98
N LEU A 154 9.75 -15.49 -4.18
CA LEU A 154 9.75 -14.05 -4.51
C LEU A 154 9.07 -13.26 -3.39
#